data_AF-A0A940JTC0-F1
#
_entry.id   AF-A0A940JTC0-F1
#
_cell.length_a   1.000
_cell.length_b   1.000
_cell.length_c   1.000
_cell.angle_alpha   90.00
_cell.angle_beta   90.00
_cell.angle_gamma   90.00
#
_symmetry.space_group_name_H-M   'P 1'
#
loop_
_entity.id
_entity.type
_entity.pdbx_description
1 polymer ?
#
loop_
_entity_poly.entity_id
_entity_poly.type
_entity_poly.pdbx_seq_one_letter_code
_entity_poly.pdbx_strand_id
1 'polypeptide(L)'
;MAGGRRWGALAFAMLCTASAPHDEKAACDRACLSDLLDRYLAAFISHQPQRAPFGTGLKITENGAPIRVGGGAWQTVSGLGTYRMRAFDPVTGQAAYIGVLKEAGKSTMFALRLKVDDRQIGEVETVIARVGLPGKEGQAAETLKSARPGFSETVPPRDRGSRAEMLAAADSYYRGIELGTGKVVAFADDCHRIENGVPLVNNPDYHFDVVSPTGRELPNFAAMGCRQQFDTGFWSTDSVADKRFPVVDTERGVVVAFTRYRGHAKGNCANVKGVGAVCPSHPTGRYDLDLVEWFHVRSGKIHEMESVWTVLPQHQGVGW
;
A
#
# COMPACT_ATOMS: atom_id res chain seq x y z
N MET A 1 53.17 70.89 33.42
CA MET A 1 53.80 69.61 33.03
C MET A 1 52.72 68.54 33.03
N ALA A 2 52.79 67.62 32.06
CA ALA A 2 51.88 66.49 31.78
C ALA A 2 50.47 66.89 31.30
N GLY A 3 49.98 66.56 30.10
CA GLY A 3 50.33 65.50 29.15
C GLY A 3 49.33 64.35 29.28
N GLY A 4 48.27 64.33 28.45
CA GLY A 4 47.22 63.30 28.54
C GLY A 4 46.24 63.33 27.37
N ARG A 5 46.56 62.53 26.36
CA ARG A 5 45.90 62.35 25.04
C ARG A 5 44.61 61.51 25.19
N ARG A 6 43.74 61.48 24.14
CA ARG A 6 42.82 60.38 23.70
C ARG A 6 41.34 60.46 24.18
N TRP A 7 40.26 60.17 23.41
CA TRP A 7 39.99 59.57 22.09
C TRP A 7 38.67 60.08 21.49
N GLY A 8 38.60 60.18 20.15
CA GLY A 8 37.34 60.42 19.41
C GLY A 8 36.56 59.12 19.20
N ALA A 9 35.26 59.15 19.52
CA ALA A 9 34.35 58.04 19.28
C ALA A 9 33.76 58.16 17.87
N LEU A 10 34.07 57.20 17.00
CA LEU A 10 33.35 56.98 15.75
C LEU A 10 32.07 56.18 16.05
N ALA A 11 30.91 56.77 15.78
CA ALA A 11 29.63 56.08 15.82
C ALA A 11 29.47 55.24 14.53
N PHE A 12 29.55 53.92 14.67
CA PHE A 12 29.22 52.97 13.60
C PHE A 12 27.70 52.77 13.59
N ALA A 13 27.01 53.29 12.58
CA ALA A 13 25.61 52.98 12.35
C ALA A 13 25.50 51.52 11.84
N MET A 14 25.03 50.61 12.69
CA MET A 14 24.64 49.26 12.28
C MET A 14 23.39 49.36 11.41
N LEU A 15 23.51 49.09 10.11
CA LEU A 15 22.36 48.77 9.28
C LEU A 15 21.84 47.40 9.70
N CYS A 16 20.70 47.37 10.40
CA CYS A 16 19.89 46.15 10.53
C CYS A 16 19.29 45.84 9.16
N THR A 17 19.91 44.94 8.40
CA THR A 17 19.24 44.28 7.28
C THR A 17 18.15 43.39 7.86
N ALA A 18 16.89 43.84 7.79
CA ALA A 18 15.76 42.98 8.05
C ALA A 18 15.73 41.88 6.99
N SER A 19 16.13 40.68 7.38
CA SER A 19 15.90 39.49 6.57
C SER A 19 14.38 39.35 6.40
N ALA A 20 13.90 39.45 5.17
CA ALA A 20 12.52 39.07 4.87
C ALA A 20 12.30 37.63 5.35
N PRO A 21 11.12 37.29 5.89
CA PRO A 21 10.81 35.90 6.16
C PRO A 21 10.96 35.14 4.85
N HIS A 22 11.90 34.19 4.81
CA HIS A 22 11.84 33.15 3.80
C HIS A 22 10.47 32.50 3.98
N ASP A 23 9.61 32.61 2.97
CA ASP A 23 8.48 31.70 2.81
C ASP A 23 9.10 30.30 2.73
N GLU A 24 9.26 29.63 3.87
CA GLU A 24 9.34 28.17 3.90
C GLU A 24 8.12 27.72 3.13
N LYS A 25 8.30 27.24 1.90
CA LYS A 25 7.22 26.64 1.11
C LYS A 25 6.47 25.71 2.05
N ALA A 26 5.27 26.13 2.47
CA ALA A 26 4.59 25.47 3.56
C ALA A 26 4.42 24.00 3.21
N ALA A 27 5.12 23.14 3.96
CA ALA A 27 5.12 21.70 3.78
C ALA A 27 3.69 21.20 3.64
N CYS A 28 3.47 20.24 2.73
CA CYS A 28 2.13 19.72 2.47
C CYS A 28 1.71 18.82 3.64
N ASP A 29 0.93 19.39 4.56
CA ASP A 29 0.35 18.67 5.68
C ASP A 29 -0.72 17.65 5.23
N ARG A 30 -1.33 16.98 6.20
CA ARG A 30 -2.38 15.98 5.95
C ARG A 30 -3.56 16.53 5.15
N ALA A 31 -4.00 17.75 5.47
CA ALA A 31 -5.14 18.37 4.80
C ALA A 31 -4.79 18.71 3.35
N CYS A 32 -3.58 19.22 3.11
CA CYS A 32 -3.03 19.45 1.79
C CYS A 32 -2.95 18.15 0.97
N LEU A 33 -2.40 17.06 1.53
CA LEU A 33 -2.33 15.75 0.86
C LEU A 33 -3.73 15.19 0.55
N SER A 34 -4.69 15.37 1.46
CA SER A 34 -6.08 14.98 1.24
C SER A 34 -6.71 15.75 0.07
N ASP A 35 -6.57 17.08 0.05
CA ASP A 35 -7.10 17.92 -1.04
C ASP A 35 -6.47 17.55 -2.40
N LEU A 36 -5.16 17.32 -2.44
CA LEU A 36 -4.47 16.91 -3.66
C LEU A 36 -4.93 15.53 -4.17
N LEU A 37 -5.13 14.57 -3.27
CA LEU A 37 -5.71 13.27 -3.62
C LEU A 37 -7.13 13.43 -4.16
N ASP A 38 -7.97 14.26 -3.54
CA ASP A 38 -9.34 14.52 -3.99
C ASP A 38 -9.36 15.19 -5.37
N ARG A 39 -8.47 16.16 -5.62
CA ARG A 39 -8.30 16.80 -6.94
C ARG A 39 -7.82 15.82 -8.01
N TYR A 40 -6.85 14.96 -7.68
CA TYR A 40 -6.37 13.92 -8.59
C TYR A 40 -7.51 12.97 -8.96
N LEU A 41 -8.22 12.44 -7.96
CA LEU A 41 -9.34 11.52 -8.20
C LEU A 41 -10.43 12.21 -9.03
N ALA A 42 -10.82 13.44 -8.70
CA ALA A 42 -11.81 14.20 -9.46
C ALA A 42 -11.38 14.42 -10.93
N ALA A 43 -10.11 14.75 -11.17
CA ALA A 43 -9.55 14.87 -12.52
C ALA A 43 -9.58 13.52 -13.25
N PHE A 44 -9.22 12.44 -12.56
CA PHE A 44 -9.18 11.06 -13.07
C PHE A 44 -10.55 10.58 -13.56
N ILE A 45 -11.59 10.65 -12.72
CA ILE A 45 -12.97 10.28 -13.13
C ILE A 45 -13.59 11.23 -14.15
N SER A 46 -13.15 12.50 -14.22
CA SER A 46 -13.66 13.45 -15.22
C SER A 46 -12.89 13.49 -16.53
N HIS A 47 -11.87 12.62 -16.68
CA HIS A 47 -11.01 12.49 -17.87
C HIS A 47 -10.30 13.81 -18.22
N GLN A 48 -9.99 14.62 -17.20
CA GLN A 48 -9.42 15.96 -17.37
C GLN A 48 -8.08 16.06 -16.64
N PRO A 49 -7.00 15.44 -17.16
CA PRO A 49 -5.70 15.42 -16.49
C PRO A 49 -5.13 16.81 -16.21
N GLN A 50 -5.45 17.81 -17.02
CA GLN A 50 -5.06 19.21 -16.82
C GLN A 50 -5.62 19.84 -15.52
N ARG A 51 -6.59 19.20 -14.86
CA ARG A 51 -7.14 19.64 -13.57
C ARG A 51 -6.39 19.07 -12.37
N ALA A 52 -5.56 18.05 -12.56
CA ALA A 52 -4.68 17.57 -11.52
C ALA A 52 -3.42 18.46 -11.46
N PRO A 53 -2.96 18.87 -10.26
CA PRO A 53 -1.81 19.75 -10.11
C PRO A 53 -0.49 18.98 -10.27
N PHE A 54 -0.20 18.51 -11.48
CA PHE A 54 1.03 17.80 -11.79
C PHE A 54 2.24 18.73 -11.77
N GLY A 55 3.36 18.23 -11.25
CA GLY A 55 4.65 18.89 -11.28
C GLY A 55 5.45 18.58 -12.55
N THR A 56 6.60 19.23 -12.70
CA THR A 56 7.56 18.90 -13.75
C THR A 56 8.26 17.56 -13.47
N GLY A 57 8.60 16.79 -14.50
CA GLY A 57 9.31 15.51 -14.33
C GLY A 57 8.44 14.36 -13.83
N LEU A 58 7.12 14.46 -14.03
CA LEU A 58 6.12 13.50 -13.58
C LEU A 58 6.43 12.05 -14.03
N LYS A 59 6.46 11.13 -13.07
CA LYS A 59 6.53 9.68 -13.31
C LYS A 59 5.17 9.04 -13.02
N ILE A 60 4.60 8.35 -14.01
CA ILE A 60 3.33 7.63 -13.86
C ILE A 60 3.51 6.18 -14.27
N THR A 61 3.04 5.27 -13.41
CA THR A 61 2.93 3.85 -13.73
C THR A 61 1.52 3.33 -13.49
N GLU A 62 1.09 2.39 -14.32
CA GLU A 62 -0.11 1.58 -14.13
C GLU A 62 0.26 0.11 -14.31
N ASN A 63 -0.01 -0.72 -13.29
CA ASN A 63 0.33 -2.15 -13.26
C ASN A 63 1.79 -2.40 -13.67
N GLY A 64 2.72 -1.66 -13.06
CA GLY A 64 4.16 -1.72 -13.33
C GLY A 64 4.63 -1.13 -14.67
N ALA A 65 3.73 -0.72 -15.58
CA ALA A 65 4.08 -0.15 -16.87
C ALA A 65 4.08 1.39 -16.85
N PRO A 66 5.12 2.07 -17.38
CA PRO A 66 5.10 3.52 -17.55
C PRO A 66 4.00 3.95 -18.51
N ILE A 67 3.22 4.97 -18.14
CA ILE A 67 2.17 5.53 -18.99
C ILE A 67 2.31 7.05 -19.11
N ARG A 68 1.68 7.63 -20.13
CA ARG A 68 1.54 9.08 -20.27
C ARG A 68 0.37 9.58 -19.42
N VAL A 69 0.43 10.86 -19.04
CA VAL A 69 -0.70 11.57 -18.44
C VAL A 69 -1.95 11.39 -19.32
N GLY A 70 -3.08 11.01 -18.69
CA GLY A 70 -4.34 10.75 -19.41
C GLY A 70 -4.39 9.42 -20.17
N GLY A 71 -3.35 8.58 -20.09
CA GLY A 71 -3.37 7.22 -20.63
C GLY A 71 -3.88 6.18 -19.62
N GLY A 72 -4.03 4.93 -20.06
CA GLY A 72 -4.46 3.82 -19.22
C GLY A 72 -5.88 4.01 -18.69
N ALA A 73 -6.07 3.78 -17.39
CA ALA A 73 -7.36 3.88 -16.71
C ALA A 73 -8.06 5.23 -16.87
N TRP A 74 -7.30 6.31 -17.12
CA TRP A 74 -7.87 7.64 -17.38
C TRP A 74 -8.86 7.64 -18.53
N GLN A 75 -8.70 6.74 -19.50
CA GLN A 75 -9.55 6.66 -20.70
C GLN A 75 -10.79 5.79 -20.48
N THR A 76 -10.76 4.92 -19.47
CA THR A 76 -11.74 3.83 -19.28
C THR A 76 -12.56 3.95 -18.01
N VAL A 77 -12.06 4.69 -17.01
CA VAL A 77 -12.75 4.93 -15.74
C VAL A 77 -14.11 5.59 -15.97
N SER A 78 -15.17 5.00 -15.45
CA SER A 78 -16.52 5.56 -15.49
C SER A 78 -17.03 5.98 -14.11
N GLY A 79 -16.30 5.65 -13.05
CA GLY A 79 -16.64 6.08 -11.70
C GLY A 79 -15.81 5.40 -10.62
N LEU A 80 -16.08 5.79 -9.38
CA LEU A 80 -15.55 5.15 -8.18
C LEU A 80 -16.70 4.54 -7.36
N GLY A 81 -16.42 3.48 -6.61
CA GLY A 81 -17.33 2.92 -5.62
C GLY A 81 -17.31 3.69 -4.29
N THR A 82 -18.17 3.29 -3.37
CA THR A 82 -18.21 3.86 -2.00
C THR A 82 -17.13 3.29 -1.09
N TYR A 83 -16.67 2.08 -1.41
CA TYR A 83 -15.57 1.43 -0.71
C TYR A 83 -14.26 2.19 -0.97
N ARG A 84 -13.66 2.71 0.11
CA ARG A 84 -12.43 3.50 0.03
C ARG A 84 -11.63 3.46 1.33
N MET A 85 -10.31 3.50 1.17
CA MET A 85 -9.31 3.67 2.22
C MET A 85 -8.36 4.78 1.80
N ARG A 86 -7.89 5.58 2.76
CA ARG A 86 -6.99 6.72 2.52
C ARG A 86 -5.91 6.74 3.58
N ALA A 87 -4.67 6.99 3.17
CA ALA A 87 -3.53 7.15 4.08
C ALA A 87 -2.69 8.34 3.64
N PHE A 88 -2.18 9.09 4.61
CA PHE A 88 -1.43 10.32 4.37
C PHE A 88 -0.17 10.34 5.23
N ASP A 89 0.98 10.58 4.59
CA ASP A 89 2.28 10.68 5.23
C ASP A 89 2.89 12.06 4.91
N PRO A 90 2.61 13.09 5.74
CA PRO A 90 3.18 14.43 5.57
C PRO A 90 4.70 14.48 5.68
N VAL A 91 5.33 13.50 6.36
CA VAL A 91 6.79 13.47 6.55
C VAL A 91 7.50 13.23 5.23
N THR A 92 6.92 12.40 4.37
CA THR A 92 7.49 12.06 3.06
C THR A 92 6.69 12.64 1.89
N GLY A 93 5.61 13.39 2.16
CA GLY A 93 4.74 13.97 1.15
C GLY A 93 4.04 12.91 0.30
N GLN A 94 3.47 11.87 0.92
CA GLN A 94 2.83 10.77 0.21
C GLN A 94 1.35 10.65 0.58
N ALA A 95 0.52 10.36 -0.41
CA ALA A 95 -0.88 9.99 -0.21
C ALA A 95 -1.13 8.64 -0.88
N ALA A 96 -1.93 7.79 -0.25
CA ALA A 96 -2.35 6.52 -0.83
C ALA A 96 -3.88 6.35 -0.74
N TYR A 97 -4.40 5.57 -1.68
CA TYR A 97 -5.81 5.24 -1.79
C TYR A 97 -5.98 3.77 -2.20
N ILE A 98 -6.91 3.06 -1.57
CA ILE A 98 -7.51 1.83 -2.10
C ILE A 98 -8.98 2.10 -2.31
N GLY A 99 -9.56 1.61 -3.40
CA GLY A 99 -11.01 1.60 -3.56
C GLY A 99 -11.47 0.81 -4.76
N VAL A 100 -12.76 0.96 -5.06
CA VAL A 100 -13.39 0.32 -6.22
C VAL A 100 -13.36 1.27 -7.41
N LEU A 101 -12.79 0.81 -8.52
CA LEU A 101 -12.80 1.44 -9.83
C LEU A 101 -13.94 0.84 -10.66
N LYS A 102 -14.73 1.69 -11.32
CA LYS A 102 -15.74 1.25 -12.30
C LYS A 102 -15.21 1.52 -13.71
N GLU A 103 -15.24 0.50 -14.57
CA GLU A 103 -14.77 0.56 -15.96
C GLU A 103 -15.62 -0.37 -16.83
N ALA A 104 -16.11 0.10 -17.98
CA ALA A 104 -16.86 -0.72 -18.95
C ALA A 104 -17.99 -1.58 -18.33
N GLY A 105 -18.72 -1.03 -17.35
CA GLY A 105 -19.82 -1.72 -16.66
C GLY A 105 -19.39 -2.74 -15.61
N LYS A 106 -18.09 -2.88 -15.32
CA LYS A 106 -17.52 -3.76 -14.30
C LYS A 106 -16.94 -2.96 -13.14
N SER A 107 -16.84 -3.59 -11.96
CA SER A 107 -16.10 -3.06 -10.82
C SER A 107 -14.84 -3.87 -10.55
N THR A 108 -13.73 -3.20 -10.24
CA THR A 108 -12.48 -3.85 -9.81
C THR A 108 -11.84 -3.06 -8.68
N MET A 109 -11.00 -3.73 -7.87
CA MET A 109 -10.18 -3.04 -6.87
C MET A 109 -9.01 -2.34 -7.53
N PHE A 110 -8.66 -1.15 -7.03
CA PHE A 110 -7.43 -0.47 -7.39
C PHE A 110 -6.76 0.15 -6.17
N ALA A 111 -5.43 0.24 -6.23
CA ALA A 111 -4.59 0.99 -5.33
C ALA A 111 -3.89 2.11 -6.10
N LEU A 112 -3.69 3.24 -5.43
CA LEU A 112 -3.06 4.44 -5.95
C LEU A 112 -2.12 5.01 -4.89
N ARG A 113 -0.94 5.45 -5.32
CA ARG A 113 -0.02 6.29 -4.55
C ARG A 113 0.30 7.56 -5.32
N LEU A 114 0.31 8.68 -4.60
CA LEU A 114 0.78 9.99 -5.06
C LEU A 114 1.97 10.43 -4.22
N LYS A 115 3.09 10.78 -4.87
CA LYS A 115 4.14 11.61 -4.24
C LYS A 115 3.86 13.07 -4.56
N VAL A 116 3.87 13.88 -3.52
CA VAL A 116 3.70 15.32 -3.57
C VAL A 116 5.01 15.99 -3.15
N ASP A 117 5.47 16.92 -3.96
CA ASP A 117 6.55 17.85 -3.67
C ASP A 117 6.10 19.24 -4.09
N ASP A 118 6.33 20.25 -3.25
CA ASP A 118 5.91 21.64 -3.52
C ASP A 118 4.43 21.80 -3.89
N ARG A 119 3.55 21.01 -3.25
CA ARG A 119 2.10 20.94 -3.51
C ARG A 119 1.73 20.56 -4.94
N GLN A 120 2.66 19.91 -5.64
CA GLN A 120 2.47 19.34 -6.96
C GLN A 120 2.68 17.82 -6.93
N ILE A 121 1.95 17.11 -7.77
CA ILE A 121 2.06 15.65 -7.90
C ILE A 121 3.23 15.35 -8.83
N GLY A 122 4.30 14.78 -8.27
CA GLY A 122 5.51 14.37 -9.01
C GLY A 122 5.53 12.90 -9.38
N GLU A 123 4.80 12.06 -8.64
CA GLU A 123 4.70 10.63 -8.92
C GLU A 123 3.28 10.12 -8.76
N VAL A 124 2.92 9.19 -9.63
CA VAL A 124 1.66 8.45 -9.58
C VAL A 124 1.96 6.98 -9.83
N GLU A 125 1.56 6.12 -8.91
CA GLU A 125 1.73 4.67 -9.05
C GLU A 125 0.39 4.00 -8.80
N THR A 126 -0.13 3.30 -9.81
CA THR A 126 -1.46 2.67 -9.76
C THR A 126 -1.35 1.18 -10.01
N VAL A 127 -2.05 0.39 -9.19
CA VAL A 127 -2.24 -1.06 -9.38
C VAL A 127 -3.73 -1.34 -9.45
N ILE A 128 -4.19 -1.96 -10.53
CA ILE A 128 -5.60 -2.20 -10.85
C ILE A 128 -5.79 -3.69 -11.10
N ALA A 129 -6.65 -4.32 -10.31
CA ALA A 129 -6.93 -5.74 -10.33
C ALA A 129 -7.83 -6.17 -11.52
N ARG A 130 -7.54 -5.68 -12.73
CA ARG A 130 -8.28 -6.05 -13.95
C ARG A 130 -8.10 -7.52 -14.30
N VAL A 131 -6.88 -8.02 -14.08
CA VAL A 131 -6.49 -9.40 -14.32
C VAL A 131 -6.20 -10.05 -12.97
N GLY A 132 -6.91 -11.13 -12.69
CA GLY A 132 -6.70 -11.99 -11.54
C GLY A 132 -6.04 -13.31 -11.93
N LEU A 133 -5.89 -14.20 -10.95
CA LEU A 133 -5.66 -15.61 -11.23
C LEU A 133 -6.94 -16.22 -11.85
N PRO A 134 -6.86 -17.31 -12.64
CA PRO A 134 -8.02 -17.95 -13.24
C PRO A 134 -9.14 -18.19 -12.22
N GLY A 135 -10.35 -17.71 -12.52
CA GLY A 135 -11.53 -17.85 -11.65
C GLY A 135 -11.57 -16.83 -10.51
N LYS A 136 -10.58 -15.93 -10.41
CA LYS A 136 -10.49 -14.86 -9.39
C LYS A 136 -10.57 -13.44 -9.97
N GLU A 137 -10.98 -13.30 -11.22
CA GLU A 137 -11.12 -12.00 -11.88
C GLU A 137 -12.33 -11.22 -11.34
N GLY A 138 -12.14 -9.95 -10.97
CA GLY A 138 -13.23 -9.03 -10.59
C GLY A 138 -14.03 -9.42 -9.34
N GLN A 139 -13.51 -10.34 -8.51
CA GLN A 139 -14.23 -10.83 -7.35
C GLN A 139 -14.52 -9.72 -6.33
N ALA A 140 -15.70 -9.79 -5.71
CA ALA A 140 -16.19 -8.99 -4.59
C ALA A 140 -16.30 -7.46 -4.76
N ALA A 141 -15.58 -6.82 -5.69
CA ALA A 141 -15.56 -5.36 -5.81
C ALA A 141 -16.96 -4.70 -5.93
N GLU A 142 -17.91 -5.37 -6.59
CA GLU A 142 -19.29 -4.87 -6.75
C GLU A 142 -20.12 -4.87 -5.45
N THR A 143 -19.82 -5.80 -4.53
CA THR A 143 -20.57 -5.97 -3.28
C THR A 143 -20.02 -5.12 -2.15
N LEU A 144 -18.76 -4.71 -2.23
CA LEU A 144 -18.09 -3.87 -1.22
C LEU A 144 -18.76 -2.50 -1.06
N LYS A 145 -19.05 -2.11 0.19
CA LYS A 145 -19.68 -0.83 0.53
C LYS A 145 -18.79 0.09 1.34
N SER A 146 -18.18 -0.41 2.40
CA SER A 146 -17.36 0.35 3.34
C SER A 146 -16.13 -0.44 3.75
N ALA A 147 -14.98 0.22 3.82
CA ALA A 147 -13.78 -0.34 4.41
C ALA A 147 -13.97 -0.53 5.92
N ARG A 148 -13.12 -1.38 6.50
CA ARG A 148 -13.12 -1.58 7.95
C ARG A 148 -12.71 -0.29 8.69
N PRO A 149 -13.31 -0.01 9.85
CA PRO A 149 -13.11 1.27 10.54
C PRO A 149 -11.66 1.59 10.90
N GLY A 150 -10.82 0.57 11.17
CA GLY A 150 -9.42 0.76 11.56
C GLY A 150 -8.60 1.58 10.56
N PHE A 151 -8.90 1.50 9.26
CA PHE A 151 -8.21 2.31 8.24
C PHE A 151 -8.67 3.77 8.19
N SER A 152 -9.70 4.15 8.93
CA SER A 152 -10.26 5.50 8.97
C SER A 152 -10.22 6.14 10.35
N GLU A 153 -10.07 5.37 11.42
CA GLU A 153 -10.05 5.88 12.80
C GLU A 153 -8.68 6.46 13.17
N THR A 154 -8.69 7.48 14.02
CA THR A 154 -7.45 8.02 14.60
C THR A 154 -7.00 7.08 15.71
N VAL A 155 -5.79 6.53 15.59
CA VAL A 155 -5.22 5.69 16.65
C VAL A 155 -4.97 6.56 17.89
N PRO A 156 -5.32 6.14 19.11
CA PRO A 156 -5.00 6.91 20.32
C PRO A 156 -3.48 7.09 20.50
N PRO A 157 -2.98 8.24 20.98
CA PRO A 157 -1.53 8.50 21.08
C PRO A 157 -0.72 7.41 21.80
N ARG A 158 -1.29 6.80 22.85
CA ARG A 158 -0.66 5.70 23.61
C ARG A 158 -0.50 4.39 22.83
N ASP A 159 -1.32 4.21 21.79
CA ASP A 159 -1.37 3.01 20.96
C ASP A 159 -0.70 3.24 19.59
N ARG A 160 -0.25 4.48 19.31
CA ARG A 160 0.52 4.83 18.11
C ARG A 160 1.96 4.37 18.26
N GLY A 161 2.40 3.49 17.37
CA GLY A 161 3.82 3.19 17.23
C GLY A 161 4.57 4.34 16.55
N SER A 162 5.87 4.40 16.78
CA SER A 162 6.77 5.20 15.94
C SER A 162 6.76 4.68 14.50
N ARG A 163 7.18 5.53 13.55
CA ARG A 163 7.35 5.13 12.14
C ARG A 163 8.17 3.85 12.00
N ALA A 164 9.28 3.74 12.75
CA ALA A 164 10.17 2.60 12.70
C ALA A 164 9.51 1.31 13.23
N GLU A 165 8.76 1.38 14.32
CA GLU A 165 8.03 0.23 14.86
C GLU A 165 6.93 -0.24 13.91
N MET A 166 6.20 0.69 13.29
CA MET A 166 5.16 0.35 12.30
C MET A 166 5.76 -0.32 11.06
N LEU A 167 6.88 0.20 10.55
CA LEU A 167 7.60 -0.42 9.44
C LEU A 167 8.12 -1.81 9.80
N ALA A 168 8.68 -1.98 11.00
CA ALA A 168 9.14 -3.28 11.47
C ALA A 168 7.99 -4.29 11.60
N ALA A 169 6.82 -3.84 12.08
CA ALA A 169 5.62 -4.68 12.13
C ALA A 169 5.20 -5.12 10.72
N ALA A 170 5.09 -4.19 9.77
CA ALA A 170 4.74 -4.51 8.38
C ALA A 170 5.78 -5.43 7.70
N ASP A 171 7.07 -5.15 7.83
CA ASP A 171 8.12 -5.98 7.22
C ASP A 171 8.19 -7.40 7.84
N SER A 172 7.81 -7.53 9.12
CA SER A 172 7.75 -8.85 9.78
C SER A 172 6.80 -9.82 9.07
N TYR A 173 5.75 -9.31 8.40
CA TYR A 173 4.81 -10.12 7.62
C TYR A 173 5.52 -10.84 6.47
N TYR A 174 6.34 -10.13 5.70
CA TYR A 174 7.09 -10.71 4.60
C TYR A 174 8.14 -11.71 5.08
N ARG A 175 8.79 -11.41 6.20
CA ARG A 175 9.69 -12.38 6.85
C ARG A 175 8.93 -13.65 7.27
N GLY A 176 7.68 -13.52 7.71
CA GLY A 176 6.81 -14.65 8.02
C GLY A 176 6.48 -15.51 6.81
N ILE A 177 6.21 -14.90 5.65
CA ILE A 177 6.02 -15.61 4.37
C ILE A 177 7.30 -16.37 4.00
N GLU A 178 8.44 -15.68 4.03
CA GLU A 178 9.73 -16.26 3.64
C GLU A 178 10.12 -17.46 4.50
N LEU A 179 9.86 -17.39 5.80
CA LEU A 179 10.14 -18.46 6.78
C LEU A 179 9.01 -19.49 6.92
N GLY A 180 7.84 -19.25 6.32
CA GLY A 180 6.66 -20.11 6.45
C GLY A 180 6.14 -20.23 7.89
N THR A 181 6.20 -19.16 8.69
CA THR A 181 5.69 -19.15 10.07
C THR A 181 5.15 -17.80 10.50
N GLY A 182 4.06 -17.82 11.27
CA GLY A 182 3.47 -16.62 11.86
C GLY A 182 4.21 -16.16 13.11
N LYS A 183 5.08 -16.99 13.71
CA LYS A 183 5.77 -16.70 14.99
C LYS A 183 6.57 -15.39 14.98
N VAL A 184 7.17 -15.06 13.85
CA VAL A 184 7.98 -13.84 13.67
C VAL A 184 7.12 -12.61 13.33
N VAL A 185 5.87 -12.82 12.95
CA VAL A 185 4.98 -11.76 12.49
C VAL A 185 4.26 -11.14 13.67
N ALA A 186 4.21 -9.81 13.66
CA ALA A 186 3.53 -8.99 14.65
C ALA A 186 1.98 -9.05 14.55
N PHE A 187 1.36 -10.18 14.21
CA PHE A 187 -0.10 -10.29 14.19
C PHE A 187 -0.70 -10.05 15.58
N ALA A 188 -1.74 -9.21 15.63
CA ALA A 188 -2.70 -9.17 16.72
C ALA A 188 -3.64 -10.40 16.67
N ASP A 189 -4.34 -10.66 17.77
CA ASP A 189 -5.26 -11.81 17.88
C ASP A 189 -6.50 -11.65 17.00
N ASP A 190 -6.92 -10.40 16.75
CA ASP A 190 -8.03 -10.01 15.88
C ASP A 190 -7.61 -9.78 14.42
N CYS A 191 -6.41 -10.22 14.03
CA CYS A 191 -5.91 -10.02 12.67
C CYS A 191 -6.88 -10.53 11.60
N HIS A 192 -7.19 -9.68 10.63
CA HIS A 192 -7.99 -10.04 9.47
C HIS A 192 -7.41 -9.48 8.16
N ARG A 193 -7.42 -10.29 7.09
CA ARG A 193 -6.82 -10.00 5.79
C ARG A 193 -7.82 -10.14 4.65
N ILE A 194 -7.91 -9.10 3.83
CA ILE A 194 -8.72 -9.04 2.61
C ILE A 194 -7.78 -8.80 1.44
N GLU A 195 -7.96 -9.54 0.35
CA GLU A 195 -7.20 -9.38 -0.88
C GLU A 195 -8.14 -9.24 -2.07
N ASN A 196 -7.99 -8.18 -2.87
CA ASN A 196 -8.89 -7.85 -3.97
C ASN A 196 -10.38 -7.93 -3.58
N GLY A 197 -10.70 -7.52 -2.34
CA GLY A 197 -12.06 -7.54 -1.81
C GLY A 197 -12.54 -8.87 -1.21
N VAL A 198 -11.73 -9.92 -1.24
CA VAL A 198 -12.08 -11.24 -0.70
C VAL A 198 -11.37 -11.49 0.63
N PRO A 199 -12.09 -11.79 1.72
CA PRO A 199 -11.48 -12.24 2.97
C PRO A 199 -10.80 -13.60 2.79
N LEU A 200 -9.48 -13.65 2.97
CA LEU A 200 -8.67 -14.87 2.80
C LEU A 200 -8.27 -15.53 4.13
N VAL A 201 -8.79 -15.02 5.24
CA VAL A 201 -8.65 -15.52 6.62
C VAL A 201 -9.95 -15.24 7.37
N ASN A 202 -10.22 -16.00 8.42
CA ASN A 202 -11.47 -15.95 9.20
C ASN A 202 -12.74 -16.02 8.32
N ASN A 203 -12.68 -16.76 7.21
CA ASN A 203 -13.74 -16.89 6.22
C ASN A 203 -14.04 -18.38 5.96
N PRO A 204 -15.02 -18.97 6.66
CA PRO A 204 -15.38 -20.37 6.50
C PRO A 204 -16.06 -20.68 5.16
N ASP A 205 -16.59 -19.67 4.47
CA ASP A 205 -17.35 -19.83 3.23
C ASP A 205 -16.46 -19.81 1.98
N TYR A 206 -15.20 -19.38 2.13
CA TYR A 206 -14.23 -19.41 1.04
C TYR A 206 -13.34 -20.65 1.14
N HIS A 207 -13.07 -21.26 0.00
CA HIS A 207 -12.15 -22.40 -0.12
C HIS A 207 -11.09 -22.08 -1.16
N PHE A 208 -9.82 -22.28 -0.79
CA PHE A 208 -8.73 -22.20 -1.76
C PHE A 208 -8.82 -23.36 -2.76
N ASP A 209 -8.56 -23.05 -4.02
CA ASP A 209 -8.52 -24.04 -5.10
C ASP A 209 -7.18 -24.81 -5.06
N VAL A 210 -7.09 -25.74 -4.11
CA VAL A 210 -5.92 -26.58 -3.86
C VAL A 210 -6.31 -28.03 -3.58
N VAL A 211 -5.38 -28.95 -3.85
CA VAL A 211 -5.55 -30.39 -3.67
C VAL A 211 -4.40 -31.02 -2.92
N SER A 212 -4.66 -32.15 -2.24
CA SER A 212 -3.63 -33.05 -1.76
C SER A 212 -3.33 -34.10 -2.84
N PRO A 213 -2.09 -34.21 -3.35
CA PRO A 213 -1.73 -35.26 -4.30
C PRO A 213 -1.89 -36.68 -3.75
N THR A 214 -1.91 -36.83 -2.42
CA THR A 214 -2.11 -38.12 -1.73
C THR A 214 -3.57 -38.40 -1.41
N GLY A 215 -4.52 -37.57 -1.89
CA GLY A 215 -5.96 -37.74 -1.65
C GLY A 215 -6.40 -37.42 -0.22
N ARG A 216 -5.56 -36.74 0.58
CA ARG A 216 -5.91 -36.36 1.94
C ARG A 216 -6.91 -35.21 1.96
N GLU A 217 -7.90 -35.28 2.85
CA GLU A 217 -8.79 -34.17 3.11
C GLU A 217 -8.01 -32.95 3.64
N LEU A 218 -8.28 -31.80 3.03
CA LEU A 218 -7.61 -30.54 3.37
C LEU A 218 -8.44 -29.74 4.38
N PRO A 219 -7.82 -29.11 5.38
CA PRO A 219 -8.51 -28.15 6.21
C PRO A 219 -8.91 -26.92 5.37
N ASN A 220 -9.98 -26.23 5.74
CA ASN A 220 -10.27 -24.93 5.14
C ASN A 220 -9.26 -23.89 5.66
N PHE A 221 -8.23 -23.60 4.87
CA PHE A 221 -7.21 -22.61 5.21
C PHE A 221 -7.75 -21.18 5.33
N ALA A 222 -8.82 -20.82 4.61
CA ALA A 222 -9.41 -19.48 4.70
C ALA A 222 -10.24 -19.30 5.96
N ALA A 223 -10.76 -20.38 6.56
CA ALA A 223 -11.43 -20.33 7.86
C ALA A 223 -10.49 -19.98 9.02
N MET A 224 -9.18 -20.16 8.85
CA MET A 224 -8.17 -19.91 9.88
C MET A 224 -7.89 -18.41 10.06
N GLY A 225 -7.49 -18.00 11.26
CA GLY A 225 -6.95 -16.67 11.50
C GLY A 225 -5.54 -16.48 10.90
N CYS A 226 -5.08 -15.22 10.80
CA CYS A 226 -3.80 -14.88 10.14
C CYS A 226 -2.62 -15.73 10.62
N ARG A 227 -2.40 -15.77 11.94
CA ARG A 227 -1.27 -16.50 12.54
C ARG A 227 -1.37 -18.01 12.29
N GLN A 228 -2.56 -18.56 12.49
CA GLN A 228 -2.82 -19.99 12.31
C GLN A 228 -2.56 -20.43 10.86
N GLN A 229 -3.06 -19.66 9.89
CA GLN A 229 -2.83 -19.95 8.47
C GLN A 229 -1.34 -19.93 8.12
N PHE A 230 -0.60 -18.93 8.60
CA PHE A 230 0.85 -18.84 8.39
C PHE A 230 1.61 -20.03 8.99
N ASP A 231 1.25 -20.44 10.21
CA ASP A 231 1.92 -21.55 10.91
C ASP A 231 1.68 -22.93 10.27
N THR A 232 0.76 -23.03 9.30
CA THR A 232 0.62 -24.22 8.46
C THR A 232 1.74 -24.36 7.43
N GLY A 233 2.44 -23.28 7.07
CA GLY A 233 3.40 -23.25 5.97
C GLY A 233 2.77 -23.20 4.57
N PHE A 234 1.46 -22.92 4.46
CA PHE A 234 0.72 -22.88 3.19
C PHE A 234 1.34 -21.94 2.13
N TRP A 235 1.93 -20.81 2.56
CA TRP A 235 2.56 -19.82 1.68
C TRP A 235 4.06 -20.08 1.39
N SER A 236 4.59 -21.23 1.81
CA SER A 236 6.04 -21.52 1.75
C SER A 236 6.63 -21.64 0.35
N THR A 237 5.79 -21.79 -0.68
CA THR A 237 6.21 -21.86 -2.08
C THR A 237 6.57 -20.51 -2.68
N ASP A 238 6.24 -19.43 -1.99
CA ASP A 238 6.26 -18.11 -2.57
C ASP A 238 7.49 -17.32 -2.11
N SER A 239 7.81 -16.27 -2.86
CA SER A 239 8.86 -15.32 -2.51
C SER A 239 8.39 -13.90 -2.76
N VAL A 240 8.86 -12.96 -1.94
CA VAL A 240 8.54 -11.54 -2.08
C VAL A 240 9.82 -10.80 -2.46
N ALA A 241 9.72 -9.90 -3.44
CA ALA A 241 10.80 -9.06 -3.92
C ALA A 241 10.34 -7.60 -4.01
N ASP A 242 11.28 -6.70 -4.32
CA ASP A 242 11.02 -5.29 -4.64
C ASP A 242 10.21 -4.54 -3.55
N LYS A 243 10.40 -4.93 -2.28
CA LYS A 243 9.67 -4.37 -1.14
C LYS A 243 9.98 -2.90 -0.95
N ARG A 244 8.94 -2.06 -1.02
CA ARG A 244 9.00 -0.62 -0.69
C ARG A 244 7.87 -0.26 0.26
N PHE A 245 8.12 0.66 1.18
CA PHE A 245 7.13 1.15 2.15
C PHE A 245 6.95 2.66 2.02
N PRO A 246 6.36 3.15 0.92
CA PRO A 246 6.36 4.58 0.62
C PRO A 246 5.48 5.42 1.56
N VAL A 247 4.47 4.84 2.22
CA VAL A 247 3.54 5.61 3.08
C VAL A 247 3.52 5.03 4.49
N VAL A 248 3.77 5.88 5.49
CA VAL A 248 3.55 5.56 6.90
C VAL A 248 2.74 6.66 7.56
N ASP A 249 1.46 6.38 7.77
CA ASP A 249 0.49 7.28 8.38
C ASP A 249 0.35 6.97 9.87
N THR A 250 1.21 7.59 10.68
CA THR A 250 1.28 7.33 12.13
C THR A 250 0.01 7.75 12.88
N GLU A 251 -0.78 8.68 12.35
CA GLU A 251 -2.05 9.12 12.96
C GLU A 251 -3.13 8.05 12.85
N ARG A 252 -3.18 7.33 11.72
CA ARG A 252 -4.12 6.24 11.44
C ARG A 252 -3.52 4.85 11.69
N GLY A 253 -2.24 4.77 12.05
CA GLY A 253 -1.57 3.49 12.20
C GLY A 253 -1.44 2.71 10.89
N VAL A 254 -1.39 3.37 9.73
CA VAL A 254 -1.35 2.65 8.43
C VAL A 254 0.05 2.65 7.83
N VAL A 255 0.52 1.49 7.40
CA VAL A 255 1.70 1.33 6.53
C VAL A 255 1.25 0.81 5.18
N VAL A 256 1.68 1.46 4.10
CA VAL A 256 1.43 0.98 2.72
C VAL A 256 2.72 0.45 2.14
N ALA A 257 2.68 -0.79 1.69
CA ALA A 257 3.77 -1.47 1.02
C ALA A 257 3.43 -1.73 -0.45
N PHE A 258 4.43 -1.61 -1.30
CA PHE A 258 4.41 -2.07 -2.69
C PHE A 258 5.43 -3.20 -2.79
N THR A 259 5.03 -4.34 -3.34
CA THR A 259 5.88 -5.51 -3.46
C THR A 259 5.64 -6.25 -4.78
N ARG A 260 6.64 -7.01 -5.20
CA ARG A 260 6.49 -8.03 -6.22
C ARG A 260 6.37 -9.39 -5.55
N TYR A 261 5.18 -9.97 -5.60
CA TYR A 261 4.94 -11.31 -5.06
C TYR A 261 5.14 -12.36 -6.15
N ARG A 262 6.00 -13.35 -5.93
CA ARG A 262 6.28 -14.42 -6.90
C ARG A 262 5.70 -15.74 -6.42
N GLY A 263 4.53 -16.09 -6.97
CA GLY A 263 3.83 -17.32 -6.64
C GLY A 263 4.55 -18.55 -7.19
N HIS A 264 4.64 -19.59 -6.37
CA HIS A 264 5.30 -20.87 -6.71
C HIS A 264 6.77 -20.75 -7.13
N ALA A 265 7.45 -19.68 -6.72
CA ALA A 265 8.85 -19.45 -7.06
C ALA A 265 9.80 -20.51 -6.48
N LYS A 266 9.47 -21.05 -5.29
CA LYS A 266 10.26 -22.06 -4.56
C LYS A 266 9.80 -23.50 -4.84
N GLY A 267 8.64 -23.68 -5.48
CA GLY A 267 8.08 -25.00 -5.81
C GLY A 267 6.58 -24.92 -6.09
N ASN A 268 6.03 -25.96 -6.73
CA ASN A 268 4.61 -25.99 -7.09
C ASN A 268 3.69 -26.41 -5.94
N CYS A 269 4.23 -27.07 -4.92
CA CYS A 269 3.44 -27.60 -3.81
C CYS A 269 4.06 -27.19 -2.48
N ALA A 270 3.23 -26.67 -1.57
CA ALA A 270 3.64 -26.39 -0.20
C ALA A 270 3.65 -27.68 0.62
N ASN A 271 4.63 -27.83 1.50
CA ASN A 271 4.60 -28.91 2.50
C ASN A 271 3.89 -28.40 3.76
N VAL A 272 2.58 -28.60 3.81
CA VAL A 272 1.72 -28.07 4.86
C VAL A 272 1.84 -28.92 6.12
N LYS A 273 2.16 -28.27 7.24
CA LYS A 273 2.37 -28.92 8.53
C LYS A 273 1.12 -29.70 8.95
N GLY A 274 1.32 -30.98 9.28
CA GLY A 274 0.24 -31.86 9.71
C GLY A 274 -0.63 -32.42 8.57
N VAL A 275 -0.46 -31.94 7.33
CA VAL A 275 -1.23 -32.38 6.15
C VAL A 275 -0.32 -33.12 5.16
N GLY A 276 0.82 -32.54 4.78
CA GLY A 276 1.70 -33.03 3.71
C GLY A 276 1.69 -32.09 2.51
N ALA A 277 1.96 -32.61 1.31
CA ALA A 277 1.96 -31.82 0.09
C ALA A 277 0.55 -31.27 -0.23
N VAL A 278 0.48 -29.97 -0.52
CA VAL A 278 -0.71 -29.26 -1.00
C VAL A 278 -0.31 -28.47 -2.25
N CYS A 279 -1.00 -28.71 -3.35
CA CYS A 279 -0.71 -28.14 -4.67
C CYS A 279 -1.94 -27.41 -5.22
N PRO A 280 -1.77 -26.47 -6.17
CA PRO A 280 -2.87 -25.96 -6.97
C PRO A 280 -3.67 -27.10 -7.64
N SER A 281 -5.00 -26.98 -7.71
CA SER A 281 -5.88 -27.99 -8.32
C SER A 281 -5.65 -28.17 -9.83
N HIS A 282 -5.13 -27.13 -10.47
CA HIS A 282 -4.81 -27.10 -11.89
C HIS A 282 -3.33 -26.76 -12.08
N PRO A 283 -2.68 -27.22 -13.17
CA PRO A 283 -1.32 -26.82 -13.46
C PRO A 283 -1.19 -25.30 -13.56
N THR A 284 -0.54 -24.69 -12.57
CA THR A 284 -0.22 -23.26 -12.57
C THR A 284 1.28 -23.09 -12.78
N GLY A 285 1.65 -22.28 -13.77
CA GLY A 285 3.03 -21.80 -13.89
C GLY A 285 3.40 -20.85 -12.74
N ARG A 286 4.67 -20.46 -12.70
CA ARG A 286 5.11 -19.33 -11.87
C ARG A 286 4.46 -18.05 -12.38
N TYR A 287 4.07 -17.17 -11.46
CA TYR A 287 3.50 -15.88 -11.79
C TYR A 287 4.07 -14.80 -10.87
N ASP A 288 4.05 -13.58 -11.38
CA ASP A 288 4.39 -12.39 -10.63
C ASP A 288 3.13 -11.57 -10.39
N LEU A 289 2.94 -11.11 -9.16
CA LEU A 289 1.91 -10.15 -8.81
C LEU A 289 2.58 -8.81 -8.53
N ASP A 290 2.02 -7.75 -9.08
CA ASP A 290 2.22 -6.38 -8.59
C ASP A 290 1.20 -6.15 -7.47
N LEU A 291 1.70 -5.90 -6.26
CA LEU A 291 0.91 -6.07 -5.05
C LEU A 291 1.10 -4.87 -4.11
N VAL A 292 -0.01 -4.23 -3.78
CA VAL A 292 -0.09 -3.14 -2.81
C VAL A 292 -0.78 -3.65 -1.56
N GLU A 293 -0.12 -3.54 -0.41
CA GLU A 293 -0.62 -4.02 0.88
C GLU A 293 -0.67 -2.90 1.89
N TRP A 294 -1.80 -2.79 2.57
CA TRP A 294 -2.03 -1.86 3.67
C TRP A 294 -2.07 -2.64 4.96
N PHE A 295 -1.25 -2.24 5.92
CA PHE A 295 -1.18 -2.80 7.27
C PHE A 295 -1.68 -1.76 8.26
N HIS A 296 -2.78 -2.06 8.96
CA HIS A 296 -3.19 -1.29 10.13
C HIS A 296 -2.48 -1.83 11.37
N VAL A 297 -1.59 -1.01 11.92
CA VAL A 297 -0.73 -1.28 13.05
C VAL A 297 -1.15 -0.42 14.23
N ARG A 298 -1.47 -1.09 15.35
CA ARG A 298 -1.79 -0.46 16.63
C ARG A 298 -1.12 -1.24 17.75
N SER A 299 -0.58 -0.54 18.75
CA SER A 299 0.15 -1.14 19.88
C SER A 299 1.24 -2.13 19.42
N GLY A 300 1.92 -1.81 18.31
CA GLY A 300 2.99 -2.62 17.72
C GLY A 300 2.52 -3.92 17.02
N LYS A 301 1.23 -4.09 16.77
CA LYS A 301 0.65 -5.29 16.15
C LYS A 301 -0.19 -4.98 14.92
N ILE A 302 -0.20 -5.89 13.95
CA ILE A 302 -1.04 -5.85 12.75
C ILE A 302 -2.42 -6.39 13.10
N HIS A 303 -3.42 -5.52 13.07
CA HIS A 303 -4.84 -5.86 13.29
C HIS A 303 -5.58 -6.10 11.97
N GLU A 304 -5.22 -5.36 10.93
CA GLU A 304 -5.95 -5.41 9.66
C GLU A 304 -4.99 -5.33 8.49
N MET A 305 -5.30 -6.09 7.46
CA MET A 305 -4.56 -6.09 6.21
C MET A 305 -5.51 -6.00 5.03
N GLU A 306 -5.17 -5.15 4.07
CA GLU A 306 -5.89 -5.08 2.81
C GLU A 306 -4.94 -4.99 1.65
N SER A 307 -5.15 -5.81 0.62
CA SER A 307 -4.31 -5.79 -0.57
C SER A 307 -5.10 -5.63 -1.85
N VAL A 308 -4.45 -4.96 -2.80
CA VAL A 308 -4.84 -4.94 -4.20
C VAL A 308 -3.67 -5.49 -5.00
N TRP A 309 -3.96 -6.43 -5.90
CA TRP A 309 -2.94 -6.99 -6.75
C TRP A 309 -3.44 -7.33 -8.14
N THR A 310 -2.51 -7.35 -9.09
CA THR A 310 -2.76 -7.87 -10.43
C THR A 310 -1.63 -8.80 -10.87
N VAL A 311 -1.94 -9.72 -11.79
CA VAL A 311 -0.92 -10.57 -12.41
C VAL A 311 -0.15 -9.75 -13.44
N LEU A 312 1.17 -9.71 -13.30
CA LEU A 312 2.05 -9.06 -14.26
C LEU A 312 2.31 -9.96 -15.48
N PRO A 313 2.48 -9.39 -16.68
CA PRO A 313 3.06 -10.10 -17.81
C PRO A 313 4.44 -10.69 -17.46
N GLN A 314 4.77 -11.83 -18.07
CA GLN A 314 6.07 -12.48 -17.83
C GLN A 314 7.23 -11.50 -18.09
N HIS A 315 8.21 -11.51 -17.18
CA HIS A 315 9.40 -10.65 -17.21
C HIS A 315 9.16 -9.15 -17.09
N GLN A 316 7.92 -8.69 -16.86
CA GLN A 316 7.67 -7.28 -16.57
C GLN A 316 8.25 -6.88 -15.21
N GLY A 317 8.76 -5.66 -15.11
CA GLY A 317 9.11 -5.02 -13.83
C GLY A 317 7.92 -4.32 -13.19
N VAL A 318 8.14 -3.73 -12.00
CA VAL A 318 7.15 -2.93 -11.26
C VAL A 318 7.23 -1.44 -11.60
N GLY A 319 8.08 -1.02 -12.55
CA GLY A 319 8.17 0.37 -13.02
C GLY A 319 8.83 1.35 -12.04
N TRP A 320 9.34 0.86 -10.90
CA TRP A 320 9.95 1.63 -9.82
C TRP A 320 11.35 1.18 -9.48
#